data_AF-A0AAV2GAJ4-F1
#
_entry.id   AF-A0AAV2GAJ4-F1
#
_cell.length_a   1.000
_cell.length_b   1.000
_cell.length_c   1.000
_cell.angle_alpha   90.00
_cell.angle_beta   90.00
_cell.angle_gamma   90.00
#
_symmetry.space_group_name_H-M   'P 1'
#
loop_
_entity.id
_entity.type
_entity.pdbx_description
1 polymer ?
#
loop_
_entity_poly.entity_id
_entity_poly.type
_entity_poly.pdbx_seq_one_letter_code
_entity_poly.pdbx_strand_id
1 'polypeptide(L)'
;MEASSSSSSVISSEDVLECLMNDGTIDALGLKIINQLKANEELKNTTIKMAEQSKVLNTHSAEKQTKRELFDALRQELEDKENKEETEKEEELTIASMKEKSLLKHPKKRHTEVNMEKGGAANEVARKSVDDRSSKSPHSKTLNLS
;
A
#
# COMPACT_ATOMS: atom_id res chain seq x y z
N MET A 1 52.62 33.29 -54.88
CA MET A 1 52.48 33.71 -53.48
C MET A 1 51.00 33.77 -53.20
N GLU A 2 50.48 32.72 -52.57
CA GLU A 2 49.09 32.61 -52.11
C GLU A 2 48.87 33.64 -51.00
N ALA A 3 48.00 34.61 -51.24
CA ALA A 3 47.40 35.40 -50.20
C ALA A 3 46.03 34.79 -49.90
N SER A 4 45.99 33.82 -48.98
CA SER A 4 44.75 33.37 -48.38
C SER A 4 44.20 34.51 -47.52
N SER A 5 43.41 35.38 -48.14
CA SER A 5 42.63 36.40 -47.47
C SER A 5 41.63 35.71 -46.55
N SER A 6 41.94 35.67 -45.27
CA SER A 6 41.00 35.38 -44.19
C SER A 6 39.88 36.43 -44.22
N SER A 7 38.87 36.22 -45.05
CA SER A 7 37.62 36.96 -44.98
C SER A 7 36.96 36.57 -43.66
N SER A 8 36.99 37.46 -42.67
CA SER A 8 36.11 37.36 -41.50
C SER A 8 34.68 37.48 -42.02
N SER A 9 34.10 36.35 -42.43
CA SER A 9 32.75 36.31 -42.96
C SER A 9 31.82 36.69 -41.82
N VAL A 10 31.14 37.81 -41.98
CA VAL A 10 30.07 38.20 -41.06
C VAL A 10 29.04 37.08 -41.13
N ILE A 11 28.90 36.33 -40.04
CA ILE A 11 27.90 35.27 -39.94
C ILE A 11 26.53 35.95 -39.87
N SER A 12 25.63 35.56 -40.78
CA SER A 12 24.25 36.04 -40.79
C SER A 12 23.42 35.32 -39.72
N SER A 13 22.37 35.98 -39.23
CA SER A 13 21.39 35.34 -38.36
C SER A 13 20.74 34.12 -39.01
N GLU A 14 20.48 34.18 -40.33
CA GLU A 14 19.99 33.04 -41.11
C GLU A 14 20.95 31.84 -41.07
N ASP A 15 22.26 32.07 -41.20
CA ASP A 15 23.26 30.99 -41.18
C ASP A 15 23.27 30.29 -39.82
N VAL A 16 23.16 31.06 -38.73
CA VAL A 16 23.04 30.53 -37.37
C VAL A 16 21.76 29.72 -37.21
N LEU A 17 20.63 30.25 -37.69
CA LEU A 17 19.34 29.57 -37.58
C LEU A 17 19.34 28.26 -38.36
N GLU A 18 19.86 28.24 -39.58
CA GLU A 18 20.00 27.04 -40.39
C GLU A 18 20.89 25.99 -39.70
N CYS A 19 22.00 26.41 -39.10
CA CYS A 19 22.85 25.51 -38.30
C CYS A 19 22.08 24.89 -37.13
N LEU A 20 21.35 25.70 -36.35
CA LEU A 20 20.58 25.26 -35.17
C LEU A 20 19.35 24.39 -35.50
N MET A 21 18.79 24.56 -36.69
CA MET A 21 17.73 23.70 -37.21
C MET A 21 18.31 22.36 -37.66
N ASN A 22 19.45 22.38 -38.36
CA ASN A 22 20.05 21.19 -38.94
C ASN A 22 20.78 20.30 -37.91
N ASP A 23 21.31 20.88 -36.84
CA ASP A 23 21.95 20.13 -35.75
C ASP A 23 20.95 19.57 -34.72
N GLY A 24 19.65 19.86 -34.87
CA GLY A 24 18.56 19.40 -34.02
C GLY A 24 18.46 20.13 -32.68
N THR A 25 19.22 21.19 -32.45
CA THR A 25 19.18 21.97 -31.20
C THR A 25 17.81 22.59 -30.95
N ILE A 26 17.18 23.11 -32.01
CA ILE A 26 15.82 23.71 -31.90
C ILE A 26 14.80 22.64 -31.52
N ASP A 27 14.88 21.44 -32.10
CA ASP A 27 13.98 20.33 -31.77
C ASP A 27 14.19 19.85 -30.33
N ALA A 28 15.46 19.72 -29.91
CA ALA A 28 15.80 19.37 -28.54
C ALA A 28 15.25 20.40 -27.53
N LEU A 29 15.34 21.69 -27.86
CA LEU A 29 14.78 22.76 -27.04
C LEU A 29 13.25 22.68 -26.98
N GLY A 30 12.59 22.46 -28.13
CA GLY A 30 11.15 22.24 -28.21
C GLY A 30 10.69 21.06 -27.36
N LEU A 31 11.39 19.92 -27.45
CA LEU A 31 11.11 18.74 -26.62
C LEU A 31 11.27 19.02 -25.12
N LYS A 32 12.31 19.77 -24.71
CA LYS A 32 12.51 20.15 -23.31
C LYS A 32 11.36 21.01 -22.79
N ILE A 33 10.89 21.98 -23.58
CA ILE A 33 9.74 22.82 -23.23
C ILE A 33 8.48 21.95 -23.09
N ILE A 34 8.19 21.11 -24.08
CA ILE A 34 7.02 20.21 -24.07
C ILE A 34 7.03 19.31 -22.84
N ASN A 35 8.16 18.67 -22.54
CA ASN A 35 8.28 17.76 -21.40
C ASN A 35 8.10 18.50 -20.07
N GLN A 36 8.66 19.70 -19.93
CA GLN A 36 8.49 20.50 -18.73
C GLN A 36 7.04 20.98 -18.55
N LEU A 37 6.36 21.35 -19.64
CA LEU A 37 4.94 21.70 -19.59
C LEU A 37 4.06 20.51 -19.19
N LYS A 38 4.31 19.33 -19.74
CA LYS A 38 3.59 18.09 -19.37
C LYS A 38 3.80 17.73 -17.90
N ALA A 39 5.04 17.76 -17.42
CA ALA A 39 5.33 17.49 -16.01
C ALA A 39 4.64 18.50 -15.07
N ASN A 40 4.60 19.78 -15.46
CA ASN A 40 3.89 20.81 -14.70
C ASN A 40 2.37 20.58 -14.68
N GLU A 41 1.79 20.13 -15.78
CA GLU A 41 0.36 19.80 -15.84
C GLU A 41 0.02 18.59 -14.96
N GLU A 42 0.83 17.54 -15.01
CA GLU A 42 0.69 16.36 -14.14
C GLU A 42 0.83 16.72 -12.66
N LEU A 43 1.79 17.56 -12.29
CA LEU A 43 1.97 18.04 -10.93
C LEU A 43 0.74 18.83 -10.43
N LYS A 44 0.18 19.71 -11.26
CA LYS A 44 -1.06 20.45 -10.94
C LYS A 44 -2.22 19.49 -10.72
N ASN A 45 -2.42 18.55 -11.65
CA ASN A 45 -3.51 17.57 -11.56
C ASN A 45 -3.38 16.71 -10.30
N THR A 46 -2.17 16.28 -9.96
CA THR A 46 -1.89 15.51 -8.74
C THR A 46 -2.17 16.34 -7.49
N THR A 47 -1.72 17.60 -7.46
CA THR A 47 -1.95 18.51 -6.32
C THR A 47 -3.45 18.77 -6.10
N ILE A 48 -4.21 18.99 -7.17
CA ILE A 48 -5.68 19.15 -7.10
C ILE A 48 -6.31 17.89 -6.50
N LYS A 49 -5.98 16.71 -7.03
CA LYS A 49 -6.51 15.44 -6.50
C LYS A 49 -6.17 15.24 -5.02
N MET A 50 -4.94 15.56 -4.61
CA MET A 50 -4.55 15.49 -3.20
C MET A 50 -5.37 16.43 -2.32
N ALA A 51 -5.64 17.64 -2.79
CA ALA A 51 -6.49 18.60 -2.08
C ALA A 51 -7.95 18.13 -2.01
N GLU A 52 -8.51 17.64 -3.10
CA GLU A 52 -9.88 17.10 -3.18
C GLU A 52 -10.07 15.86 -2.28
N GLN A 53 -9.03 15.04 -2.11
CA GLN A 53 -9.07 13.85 -1.26
C GLN A 53 -8.65 14.12 0.18
N SER A 54 -8.15 15.32 0.50
CA SER A 54 -7.64 15.62 1.84
C SER A 54 -8.79 15.68 2.84
N LYS A 55 -8.70 14.86 3.90
CA LYS A 55 -9.68 14.94 4.99
C LYS A 55 -9.50 16.25 5.77
N VAL A 56 -8.26 16.69 5.95
CA VAL A 56 -7.95 17.92 6.69
C VAL A 56 -8.59 19.12 5.99
N LEU A 57 -8.37 19.29 4.69
CA LEU A 57 -8.90 20.44 3.93
C LEU A 57 -10.42 20.39 3.73
N ASN A 58 -11.01 19.20 3.56
CA ASN A 58 -12.44 19.08 3.27
C ASN A 58 -13.35 19.02 4.52
N THR A 59 -12.79 19.17 5.72
CA THR A 59 -13.59 19.26 6.95
C THR A 59 -14.01 20.69 7.24
N HIS A 60 -15.20 20.88 7.80
CA HIS A 60 -15.70 22.20 8.23
C HIS A 60 -14.83 22.84 9.33
N SER A 61 -13.95 22.06 9.96
CA SER A 61 -12.99 22.58 10.93
C SER A 61 -11.82 23.32 10.29
N ALA A 62 -11.52 23.08 9.01
CA ALA A 62 -10.36 23.66 8.32
C ALA A 62 -10.40 25.20 8.35
N GLU A 63 -11.59 25.79 8.18
CA GLU A 63 -11.80 27.25 8.17
C GLU A 63 -11.50 27.92 9.52
N LYS A 64 -11.52 27.15 10.62
CA LYS A 64 -11.33 27.66 11.98
C LYS A 64 -9.92 27.44 12.51
N GLN A 65 -9.10 26.69 11.79
CA GLN A 65 -7.74 26.36 12.18
C GLN A 65 -6.77 27.47 11.77
N THR A 66 -5.73 27.66 12.57
CA THR A 66 -4.60 28.49 12.18
C THR A 66 -3.78 27.82 11.09
N LYS A 67 -3.00 28.59 10.33
CA LYS A 67 -2.08 28.06 9.32
C LYS A 67 -1.18 26.96 9.89
N ARG A 68 -0.67 27.12 11.12
CA ARG A 68 0.21 26.13 11.75
C ARG A 68 -0.51 24.80 11.99
N GLU A 69 -1.69 24.84 12.58
CA GLU A 69 -2.51 23.65 12.85
C GLU A 69 -2.88 22.92 11.55
N LEU A 70 -3.22 23.67 10.50
CA LEU A 70 -3.49 23.10 9.17
C LEU A 70 -2.27 22.38 8.59
N PHE A 71 -1.09 23.00 8.65
CA PHE A 71 0.14 22.37 8.16
C PHE A 71 0.54 21.13 8.96
N ASP A 72 0.43 21.19 10.30
CA ASP A 72 0.73 20.06 11.18
C ASP A 72 -0.24 18.89 10.90
N ALA A 73 -1.55 19.16 10.79
CA ALA A 73 -2.57 18.17 10.47
C ALA A 73 -2.40 17.57 9.06
N LEU A 74 -2.06 18.39 8.06
CA LEU A 74 -1.78 17.92 6.70
C LEU A 74 -0.54 17.02 6.65
N ARG A 75 0.51 17.39 7.38
CA ARG A 75 1.71 16.57 7.47
C ARG A 75 1.40 15.21 8.10
N GLN A 76 0.64 15.18 9.19
CA GLN A 76 0.18 13.93 9.79
C GLN A 76 -0.65 13.10 8.79
N GLU A 77 -1.58 13.71 8.05
CA GLU A 77 -2.37 13.00 7.03
C GLU A 77 -1.48 12.36 5.95
N LEU A 78 -0.40 13.03 5.54
CA LEU A 78 0.55 12.49 4.56
C LEU A 78 1.39 11.35 5.14
N GLU A 79 1.90 11.51 6.36
CA GLU A 79 2.66 10.46 7.06
C GLU A 79 1.79 9.21 7.32
N ASP A 80 0.52 9.40 7.69
CA ASP A 80 -0.43 8.30 7.89
C ASP A 80 -0.75 7.55 6.59
N LYS A 81 -0.84 8.24 5.44
CA LYS A 81 -1.05 7.61 4.13
C LYS A 81 0.15 6.75 3.72
N GLU A 82 1.36 7.25 3.95
CA GLU A 82 2.61 6.52 3.67
C GLU A 82 2.70 5.23 4.52
N ASN A 83 2.47 5.33 5.82
CA ASN A 83 2.47 4.18 6.73
C ASN A 83 1.37 3.15 6.38
N LYS A 84 0.21 3.61 5.91
CA LYS A 84 -0.90 2.74 5.53
C LYS A 84 -0.62 1.95 4.24
N GLU A 85 0.01 2.58 3.25
CA GLU A 85 0.44 1.88 2.04
C GLU A 85 1.53 0.83 2.30
N GLU A 86 2.34 0.99 3.35
CA GLU A 86 3.32 -0.02 3.78
C GLU A 86 2.65 -1.20 4.50
N THR A 87 1.71 -0.93 5.40
CA THR A 87 1.01 -1.96 6.19
C THR A 87 0.04 -2.81 5.35
N GLU A 88 -0.65 -2.24 4.35
CA GLU A 88 -1.53 -3.01 3.45
C GLU A 88 -0.73 -4.01 2.58
N LYS A 89 0.52 -3.69 2.22
CA LYS A 89 1.42 -4.62 1.49
C LYS A 89 1.90 -5.78 2.38
N GLU A 90 2.05 -5.57 3.69
CA GLU A 90 2.43 -6.62 4.63
C GLU A 90 1.26 -7.59 4.94
N GLU A 91 0.03 -7.08 5.02
CA GLU A 91 -1.15 -7.92 5.24
C GLU A 91 -1.44 -8.86 4.05
N GLU A 92 -1.21 -8.43 2.81
CA GLU A 92 -1.41 -9.29 1.63
C GLU A 92 -0.42 -10.48 1.60
N LEU A 93 0.83 -10.26 2.00
CA LEU A 93 1.87 -11.31 2.05
C LEU A 93 1.55 -12.39 3.10
N THR A 94 0.98 -12.00 4.24
CA THR A 94 0.59 -12.94 5.31
C THR A 94 -0.66 -13.75 4.94
N ILE A 95 -1.65 -13.12 4.31
CA ILE A 95 -2.86 -13.81 3.83
C ILE A 95 -2.51 -14.82 2.71
N ALA A 96 -1.60 -14.46 1.79
CA ALA A 96 -1.13 -15.35 0.73
C ALA A 96 -0.45 -16.62 1.31
N SER A 97 0.41 -16.45 2.31
CA SER A 97 1.11 -17.54 3.02
C SER A 97 0.15 -18.49 3.76
N MET A 98 -0.93 -17.97 4.36
CA MET A 98 -1.95 -18.80 5.02
C MET A 98 -2.79 -19.61 4.03
N LYS A 99 -3.05 -19.07 2.83
CA LYS A 99 -3.85 -19.73 1.80
C LYS A 99 -3.11 -20.92 1.17
N GLU A 100 -1.80 -20.81 0.94
CA GLU A 100 -0.96 -21.87 0.36
C GLU A 100 -0.88 -23.11 1.27
N LYS A 101 -0.71 -22.93 2.58
CA LYS A 101 -0.63 -24.02 3.56
C LYS A 101 -1.94 -24.82 3.69
N SER A 102 -3.07 -24.24 3.28
CA SER A 102 -4.38 -24.91 3.33
C SER A 102 -4.62 -25.93 2.20
N LEU A 103 -3.86 -25.83 1.08
CA LEU A 103 -4.00 -26.70 -0.09
C LEU A 103 -3.23 -28.04 0.01
N LEU A 104 -2.33 -28.21 0.98
CA LEU A 104 -1.49 -29.41 1.13
C LEU A 104 -2.09 -30.48 2.08
N LYS A 105 -3.41 -30.64 2.11
CA LYS A 105 -4.06 -31.79 2.76
C LYS A 105 -4.44 -32.84 1.71
N HIS A 106 -3.52 -33.76 1.43
CA HIS A 106 -3.78 -34.88 0.53
C HIS A 106 -4.89 -35.81 1.07
N PRO A 107 -5.71 -36.42 0.17
CA PRO A 107 -6.88 -37.21 0.55
C PRO A 107 -6.50 -38.57 1.17
N LYS A 108 -7.21 -38.91 2.25
CA LYS A 108 -7.15 -40.20 2.96
C LYS A 108 -7.41 -41.36 1.98
N LYS A 109 -6.41 -42.24 1.79
CA LYS A 109 -6.61 -43.54 1.12
C LYS A 109 -7.51 -44.41 2.01
N ARG A 110 -8.70 -44.74 1.51
CA ARG A 110 -9.60 -45.74 2.10
C ARG A 110 -9.13 -47.13 1.68
N HIS A 111 -8.84 -47.99 2.65
CA HIS A 111 -8.88 -49.44 2.45
C HIS A 111 -9.93 -50.00 3.41
N THR A 112 -11.00 -50.56 2.85
CA THR A 112 -12.03 -51.32 3.56
C THR A 112 -12.43 -52.50 2.68
N GLU A 113 -12.01 -53.69 3.10
CA GLU A 113 -12.65 -55.02 3.01
C GLU A 113 -11.50 -56.03 3.24
N VAL A 114 -11.60 -57.04 4.10
CA VAL A 114 -12.73 -57.91 4.41
C VAL A 114 -12.46 -58.49 5.80
N ASN A 115 -13.47 -58.71 6.64
CA ASN A 115 -13.46 -59.92 7.45
C ASN A 115 -14.85 -60.32 7.94
N MET A 116 -15.15 -61.61 7.72
CA MET A 116 -16.40 -62.25 8.02
C MET A 116 -16.56 -62.49 9.52
N GLU A 117 -17.78 -62.27 9.96
CA GLU A 117 -18.42 -62.68 11.19
C GLU A 117 -18.01 -64.09 11.66
N LYS A 118 -17.70 -64.23 12.96
CA LYS A 118 -18.35 -65.20 13.87
C LYS A 118 -17.75 -65.19 15.28
N GLY A 119 -18.64 -65.03 16.27
CA GLY A 119 -18.67 -65.90 17.45
C GLY A 119 -18.24 -65.30 18.79
N GLY A 120 -19.15 -65.37 19.77
CA GLY A 120 -18.80 -65.90 21.10
C GLY A 120 -18.88 -64.97 22.32
N ALA A 121 -20.07 -64.95 22.95
CA ALA A 121 -20.36 -65.14 24.38
C ALA A 121 -19.62 -64.38 25.52
N ALA A 122 -20.48 -63.89 26.46
CA ALA A 122 -20.29 -63.69 27.92
C ALA A 122 -19.35 -62.52 28.33
N ASN A 123 -19.46 -61.81 29.45
CA ASN A 123 -20.26 -61.85 30.69
C ASN A 123 -20.07 -60.44 31.35
N GLU A 124 -21.11 -59.73 31.77
CA GLU A 124 -21.52 -59.46 33.18
C GLU A 124 -20.74 -58.37 33.99
N VAL A 125 -21.53 -57.70 34.82
CA VAL A 125 -21.22 -56.96 36.07
C VAL A 125 -20.89 -55.46 35.99
N ALA A 126 -21.96 -54.68 36.08
CA ALA A 126 -22.20 -53.52 36.94
C ALA A 126 -21.04 -52.97 37.78
N ARG A 127 -20.82 -51.63 37.75
CA ARG A 127 -20.62 -50.79 38.95
C ARG A 127 -21.22 -49.39 38.75
N LYS A 128 -21.95 -48.95 39.77
CA LYS A 128 -22.68 -47.69 39.94
C LYS A 128 -22.02 -46.92 41.09
N SER A 129 -21.77 -45.63 40.91
CA SER A 129 -21.53 -44.59 41.94
C SER A 129 -21.49 -43.26 41.18
N VAL A 130 -22.43 -42.31 41.21
CA VAL A 130 -23.14 -41.56 42.27
C VAL A 130 -22.25 -41.03 43.39
N ASP A 131 -22.51 -39.75 43.69
CA ASP A 131 -22.08 -38.89 44.81
C ASP A 131 -20.78 -38.09 44.55
N ASP A 132 -20.61 -36.81 44.91
CA ASP A 132 -21.46 -35.89 45.67
C ASP A 132 -21.03 -34.41 45.49
N ARG A 133 -22.01 -33.55 45.74
CA ARG A 133 -22.09 -32.11 46.14
C ARG A 133 -20.85 -31.22 46.36
N SER A 134 -21.17 -29.92 46.20
CA SER A 134 -20.73 -28.75 47.02
C SER A 134 -19.32 -28.20 46.73
N SER A 135 -19.04 -26.89 46.71
CA SER A 135 -19.74 -25.72 47.26
C SER A 135 -19.03 -24.41 46.86
N LYS A 136 -19.77 -23.29 46.98
CA LYS A 136 -19.34 -21.94 47.45
C LYS A 136 -18.58 -20.95 46.53
N SER A 137 -19.38 -19.98 46.04
CA SER A 137 -19.19 -18.50 46.06
C SER A 137 -18.68 -17.99 47.45
N PRO A 138 -18.06 -16.79 47.68
CA PRO A 138 -18.52 -15.48 47.14
C PRO A 138 -17.56 -14.24 47.05
N HIS A 139 -18.11 -13.22 46.38
CA HIS A 139 -18.10 -11.76 46.66
C HIS A 139 -16.83 -10.86 46.70
N SER A 140 -16.88 -9.87 45.77
CA SER A 140 -16.79 -8.40 45.91
C SER A 140 -15.52 -7.70 46.44
N LYS A 141 -15.10 -6.64 45.72
CA LYS A 141 -15.25 -5.22 46.16
C LYS A 141 -14.69 -4.23 45.12
N THR A 142 -15.53 -3.25 44.80
CA THR A 142 -15.24 -1.95 44.19
C THR A 142 -14.51 -1.04 45.17
N LEU A 143 -13.53 -0.25 44.70
CA LEU A 143 -13.10 0.98 45.38
C LEU A 143 -12.78 2.07 44.34
N ASN A 144 -13.59 3.13 44.37
CA ASN A 144 -13.28 4.44 43.81
C ASN A 144 -12.28 5.14 44.74
N LEU A 145 -11.28 5.81 44.18
CA LEU A 145 -10.51 6.83 44.88
C LEU A 145 -10.80 8.20 44.26
N SER A 146 -10.94 9.18 45.15
CA SER A 146 -11.31 10.58 44.94
C SER A 146 -10.29 11.39 44.16
#